data_AF-A0A371X9E0-F1
#
_entry.id   AF-A0A371X9E0-F1
#
_cell.length_a   1.000
_cell.length_b   1.000
_cell.length_c   1.000
_cell.angle_alpha   90.00
_cell.angle_beta   90.00
_cell.angle_gamma   90.00
#
_symmetry.space_group_name_H-M   'P 1'
#
loop_
_entity.id
_entity.type
_entity.pdbx_description
1 polymer ?
#
loop_
_entity_poly.entity_id
_entity_poly.type
_entity_poly.pdbx_seq_one_letter_code
_entity_poly.pdbx_strand_id
1 'polypeptide(L)' 'MLCQSNPPLDRAILAAFKSAHDAGRLDVAEHLLCALECLCDKGIEASAADEAYLVISRACGNKRRKHRDSG' A
#
# COMPACT_ATOMS: atom_id res chain seq x y z
N MET A 1 21.08 15.85 -0.22
CA MET A 1 20.30 15.23 0.87
C MET A 1 20.13 13.78 0.49
N LEU A 2 20.74 12.87 1.25
CA LEU A 2 20.60 11.42 1.09
C LEU A 2 19.36 11.01 1.89
N CYS A 3 18.28 10.63 1.20
CA CYS A 3 17.09 10.07 1.84
C CYS A 3 17.48 8.70 2.40
N GLN A 4 17.45 8.57 3.73
CA GLN A 4 17.76 7.32 4.41
C GLN A 4 16.52 6.42 4.33
N SER A 5 16.47 5.55 3.34
CA SER A 5 15.65 4.34 3.44
C SER A 5 16.13 3.56 4.65
N ASN A 6 15.25 3.36 5.61
CA ASN A 6 15.54 2.62 6.83
C ASN A 6 14.72 1.33 6.72
N PRO A 7 15.28 0.24 6.16
CA PRO A 7 14.52 -0.96 5.80
C PRO A 7 13.63 -1.53 6.92
N PRO A 8 14.00 -1.44 8.22
CA PRO A 8 13.13 -1.85 9.31
C PRO A 8 11.88 -0.96 9.46
N LEU A 9 12.01 0.35 9.24
CA LEU A 9 10.92 1.31 9.35
C LEU A 9 9.94 1.17 8.19
N ASP A 10 10.44 1.05 6.96
CA ASP A 10 9.62 0.91 5.76
C ASP A 10 8.75 -0.35 5.84
N ARG A 11 9.32 -1.47 6.32
CA ARG A 11 8.58 -2.71 6.56
C ARG A 11 7.52 -2.58 7.65
N ALA A 12 7.81 -1.84 8.72
CA ALA A 12 6.84 -1.62 9.79
C ALA A 12 5.66 -0.77 9.31
N ILE A 13 5.92 0.29 8.55
CA ILE A 13 4.88 1.15 7.97
C ILE A 13 4.04 0.35 6.97
N LEU A 14 4.68 -0.48 6.12
CA LEU A 14 3.96 -1.34 5.19
C LEU A 14 3.09 -2.41 5.88
N ALA A 15 3.56 -2.99 6.98
CA ALA A 15 2.76 -3.92 7.78
C ALA A 15 1.56 -3.21 8.42
N ALA A 16 1.75 -2.00 8.94
CA ALA A 16 0.67 -1.17 9.48
C ALA A 16 -0.33 -0.78 8.38
N PHE A 17 0.14 -0.47 7.18
CA PHE A 17 -0.69 -0.18 6.01
C PHE A 17 -1.59 -1.36 5.66
N LYS A 18 -1.00 -2.57 5.51
CA LYS A 18 -1.73 -3.80 5.20
C LYS A 18 -2.82 -4.05 6.26
N SER A 19 -2.48 -3.93 7.54
CA SER A 19 -3.44 -4.09 8.63
C SER A 19 -4.56 -3.03 8.63
N ALA A 20 -4.25 -1.76 8.37
CA ALA A 20 -5.25 -0.69 8.29
C ALA A 20 -6.20 -0.87 7.10
N HIS A 21 -5.65 -1.27 5.94
CA HIS A 21 -6.39 -1.56 4.74
C HIS A 21 -7.34 -2.75 4.93
N ASP A 22 -6.86 -3.86 5.51
CA ASP A 22 -7.67 -5.05 5.80
C ASP A 22 -8.78 -4.76 6.84
N ALA A 23 -8.52 -3.84 7.77
CA ALA A 23 -9.51 -3.34 8.73
C ALA A 23 -10.50 -2.32 8.13
N GLY A 24 -10.36 -1.94 6.86
CA GLY A 24 -11.21 -0.94 6.20
C GLY A 24 -10.98 0.50 6.65
N ARG A 25 -9.91 0.78 7.41
CA ARG A 25 -9.53 2.13 7.86
C ARG A 25 -8.70 2.83 6.79
N LEU A 26 -9.39 3.27 5.74
CA LEU A 26 -8.76 3.85 4.55
C LEU A 26 -8.08 5.20 4.82
N ASP A 27 -8.60 5.98 5.77
CA ASP A 27 -8.01 7.23 6.26
C ASP A 27 -6.60 7.03 6.84
N VAL A 28 -6.43 5.99 7.65
CA VAL A 28 -5.14 5.60 8.24
C VAL A 28 -4.24 4.98 7.16
N ALA A 29 -4.78 4.17 6.27
CA ALA A 29 -4.02 3.57 5.18
C ALA A 29 -3.45 4.62 4.22
N GLU A 30 -4.22 5.67 3.90
CA GLU A 30 -3.77 6.79 3.07
C GLU A 30 -2.60 7.55 3.70
N HIS A 31 -2.68 7.86 5.00
CA HIS A 31 -1.58 8.52 5.72
C HIS A 31 -0.30 7.68 5.73
N LEU A 32 -0.43 6.36 5.91
CA LEU A 32 0.70 5.44 5.88
C LEU A 32 1.31 5.31 4.48
N LEU A 33 0.49 5.37 3.43
CA LEU A 33 0.97 5.40 2.05
C LEU A 33 1.76 6.68 1.76
N CYS A 34 1.24 7.84 2.14
CA CYS A 34 1.98 9.11 1.98
C CYS A 34 3.32 9.08 2.74
N ALA A 35 3.36 8.49 3.94
CA ALA A 35 4.61 8.32 4.68
C ALA A 35 5.62 7.45 3.93
N LEU A 36 5.17 6.35 3.31
CA LEU A 36 6.02 5.51 2.45
C LEU A 36 6.54 6.30 1.23
N GLU A 37 5.68 7.08 0.58
CA GLU A 37 6.07 7.91 -0.57
C GLU A 37 7.11 8.98 -0.18
N CYS A 38 6.96 9.61 0.99
CA CYS A 38 7.95 10.57 1.51
C CYS A 38 9.30 9.93 1.84
N LEU A 39 9.31 8.67 2.28
CA LEU A 39 10.54 7.92 2.58
C LEU A 39 11.24 7.43 1.31
N CYS A 40 10.50 7.22 0.21
CA CYS A 40 11.00 6.65 -1.04
C CYS A 40 11.47 7.70 -2.06
N ASP A 41 11.70 8.95 -1.65
CA ASP A 41 12.10 10.03 -2.55
C ASP A 41 13.59 9.90 -2.96
N LYS A 42 13.88 8.92 -3.83
CA LYS A 42 14.78 8.95 -4.99
C LYS A 42 15.15 7.54 -5.45
N GLY A 43 14.56 7.14 -6.57
CA GLY A 43 15.23 6.37 -7.62
C GLY A 43 15.66 4.94 -7.27
N ILE A 44 14.87 4.01 -7.77
CA ILE A 44 15.27 2.64 -8.13
C ILE A 44 15.65 1.75 -6.94
N GLU A 45 14.68 0.95 -6.53
CA GLU A 45 14.73 -0.47 -6.12
C GLU A 45 13.36 -0.71 -5.46
N ALA A 46 12.69 -1.82 -5.79
CA ALA A 46 11.30 -2.11 -5.41
C ALA A 46 10.94 -1.61 -4.01
N SER A 47 10.19 -0.52 -3.95
CA SER A 47 10.00 0.25 -2.72
C SER A 47 8.81 -0.29 -1.94
N ALA A 48 8.77 -0.05 -0.62
CA ALA A 48 7.60 -0.41 0.18
C ALA A 48 6.31 0.26 -0.32
N ALA A 49 6.41 1.40 -1.02
CA ALA A 49 5.29 2.02 -1.71
C ALA A 49 4.79 1.17 -2.89
N ASP A 50 5.67 0.55 -3.69
CA ASP A 50 5.27 -0.34 -4.79
C ASP A 50 4.46 -1.54 -4.28
N GLU A 51 4.85 -2.11 -3.13
CA GLU A 51 4.07 -3.16 -2.48
C GLU A 51 2.68 -2.67 -2.03
N ALA A 52 2.57 -1.44 -1.53
CA ALA A 52 1.29 -0.86 -1.15
C ALA A 52 0.36 -0.67 -2.36
N TYR A 53 0.90 -0.21 -3.49
CA TYR A 53 0.16 -0.12 -4.76
C TYR A 53 -0.31 -1.49 -5.28
N LEU A 54 0.49 -2.55 -5.10
CA LEU A 54 0.08 -3.92 -5.43
C LEU A 54 -1.08 -4.43 -4.57
N VAL A 55 -1.15 -4.03 -3.31
CA VAL A 55 -2.28 -4.37 -2.42
C VAL A 55 -3.57 -3.70 -2.91
N ILE A 56 -3.51 -2.41 -3.23
CA ILE A 56 -4.67 -1.64 -3.73
C ILE A 56 -5.18 -2.22 -5.05
N SER A 57 -4.28 -2.49 -6.00
CA SER A 57 -4.66 -3.03 -7.31
C SER A 57 -5.29 -4.43 -7.23
N ARG A 58 -4.82 -5.29 -6.31
CA ARG A 58 -5.44 -6.61 -6.04
C ARG A 58 -6.82 -6.48 -5.39
N ALA A 59 -7.01 -5.53 -4.47
CA ALA A 59 -8.30 -5.29 -3.84
C ALA A 59 -9.38 -4.85 -4.84
N CYS A 60 -9.00 -4.04 -5.83
CA CYS A 60 -9.91 -3.57 -6.88
C CYS A 60 -10.26 -4.66 -7.92
N GLY A 61 -9.35 -5.60 -8.19
CA GLY A 61 -9.55 -6.69 -9.17
C GLY A 61 -10.64 -7.70 -8.78
N ASN A 62 -10.92 -7.86 -7.49
CA ASN A 62 -11.89 -8.86 -6.99
C ASN A 62 -13.36 -8.39 -7.02
N LYS A 63 -13.66 -7.14 -7.40
CA LYS A 63 -15.05 -6.63 -7.48
C LYS A 63 -15.78 -6.96 -8.80
N ARG A 64 -15.21 -7.76 -9.72
CA ARG A 64 -15.80 -8.01 -11.06
C ARG A 64 -16.28 -9.44 -11.36
N ARG A 65 -16.56 -10.29 -10.37
CA ARG A 65 -17.00 -11.68 -10.61
C ARG A 65 -18.24 -12.14 -9.82
N LYS A 66 -19.19 -11.25 -9.49
CA LYS A 66 -20.44 -11.72 -8.87
C LYS A 66 -21.67 -10.84 -9.09
N HIS A 67 -22.04 -10.58 -10.35
CA HIS A 67 -23.44 -10.27 -10.67
C HIS A 67 -23.77 -10.44 -12.17
N ARG A 68 -23.81 -11.67 -12.67
CA ARG A 68 -24.60 -11.98 -13.88
C ARG A 68 -24.98 -13.46 -13.90
N ASP A 69 -25.81 -13.83 -12.94
CA ASP A 69 -26.74 -14.94 -13.11
C ASP A 69 -28.12 -14.33 -12.90
N SER A 70 -28.88 -14.21 -13.99
CA SER A 70 -30.25 -13.70 -13.98
C SER A 70 -30.96 -14.33 -15.17
N GLY A 71 -31.94 -15.18 -14.85
CA GLY A 71 -33.08 -15.53 -15.70
C GLY A 71 -32.86 -16.70 -16.63
#